data_AF-A0A7J2ID40-F1
#
_entry.id   AF-A0A7J2ID40-F1
#
_cell.length_a   1.000
_cell.length_b   1.000
_cell.length_c   1.000
_cell.angle_alpha   90.00
_cell.angle_beta   90.00
_cell.angle_gamma   90.00
#
_symmetry.space_group_name_H-M   'P 1'
#
loop_
_entity.id
_entity.type
_entity.pdbx_description
1 polymer ?
#
loop_
_entity_poly.entity_id
_entity_poly.type
_entity_poly.pdbx_seq_one_letter_code
_entity_poly.pdbx_strand_id
1 'polypeptide(L)' 'MKEKIERFLKKKKKEINRIAELYPEEKSLLIDYEELERYDRGLAEELIRNPDEVISVFEDVLSGMNI' A
#
# COMPACT_ATOMS: atom_id res chain seq x y z
N MET A 1 0.47 -12.99 -0.66
CA MET A 1 0.85 -11.59 -0.98
C MET A 1 -0.27 -10.63 -0.64
N LYS A 2 -1.44 -10.73 -1.29
CA LYS A 2 -2.61 -9.86 -1.07
C LYS A 2 -3.00 -9.64 0.40
N GLU A 3 -3.10 -10.69 1.20
CA GLU A 3 -3.45 -10.58 2.64
C GLU A 3 -2.42 -9.79 3.46
N LYS A 4 -1.12 -9.91 3.12
CA LYS A 4 -0.05 -9.14 3.79
C LYS A 4 -0.18 -7.66 3.45
N ILE A 5 -0.41 -7.36 2.16
CA ILE A 5 -0.64 -6.00 1.67
C ILE A 5 -1.87 -5.39 2.33
N GLU A 6 -2.99 -6.12 2.41
CA GLU A 6 -4.21 -5.65 3.08
C GLU A 6 -3.96 -5.33 4.56
N ARG A 7 -3.25 -6.20 5.27
CA ARG A 7 -2.88 -5.95 6.68
C ARG A 7 -1.94 -4.76 6.82
N PHE A 8 -1.03 -4.54 5.89
CA PHE A 8 -0.15 -3.38 5.87
C PHE A 8 -0.95 -2.09 5.63
N LEU A 9 -1.79 -2.05 4.61
CA LEU A 9 -2.64 -0.89 4.29
C LEU A 9 -3.64 -0.56 5.41
N LYS A 10 -4.14 -1.57 6.14
CA LYS A 10 -4.95 -1.33 7.36
C LYS A 10 -4.19 -0.52 8.43
N LYS A 11 -2.87 -0.64 8.54
CA LYS A 11 -2.05 0.20 9.44
C LYS A 11 -1.94 1.64 8.94
N LYS A 12 -2.08 1.85 7.62
CA LYS A 12 -2.05 3.15 6.94
C LYS A 12 -3.42 3.83 6.81
N LYS A 13 -4.47 3.26 7.41
CA LYS A 13 -5.86 3.73 7.26
C LYS A 13 -6.03 5.23 7.52
N LYS A 14 -5.33 5.81 8.51
CA LYS A 14 -5.43 7.24 8.81
C LYS A 14 -4.91 8.11 7.66
N GLU A 15 -3.80 7.74 7.05
CA GLU A 15 -3.23 8.44 5.89
C GLU A 15 -4.13 8.28 4.67
N ILE A 16 -4.61 7.06 4.42
CA ILE A 16 -5.54 6.74 3.33
C ILE A 16 -6.82 7.57 3.42
N ASN A 17 -7.45 7.64 4.61
CA ASN A 17 -8.66 8.46 4.81
C ASN A 17 -8.40 9.94 4.55
N ARG A 18 -7.23 10.47 4.98
CA ARG A 18 -6.86 11.87 4.72
C ARG A 18 -6.71 12.15 3.23
N ILE A 19 -6.09 11.23 2.49
CA ILE A 19 -5.96 11.34 1.02
C ILE A 19 -7.35 11.32 0.37
N ALA A 20 -8.26 10.46 0.85
CA ALA A 20 -9.63 10.38 0.34
C ALA A 20 -10.42 11.70 0.53
N GLU A 21 -10.23 12.38 1.67
CA GLU A 21 -10.83 13.71 1.92
C GLU A 21 -10.28 14.81 1.00
N LEU A 22 -9.04 14.64 0.51
CA LEU A 22 -8.33 15.58 -0.38
C LEU A 22 -8.39 15.14 -1.84
N TYR A 23 -9.24 14.17 -2.18
CA TYR A 23 -9.40 13.72 -3.54
C TYR A 23 -10.30 14.71 -4.32
N PRO A 24 -9.96 15.09 -5.57
CA PRO A 24 -8.91 14.55 -6.44
C PRO A 24 -7.55 15.26 -6.39
N GLU A 25 -7.33 16.20 -5.48
CA GLU A 25 -6.09 16.98 -5.37
C GLU A 25 -4.90 16.11 -4.92
N GLU A 26 -5.11 15.19 -3.99
CA GLU A 26 -4.15 14.15 -3.61
C GLU A 26 -4.64 12.75 -4.00
N LYS A 27 -3.77 11.97 -4.65
CA LYS A 27 -4.12 10.64 -5.19
C LYS A 27 -3.10 9.56 -4.86
N SER A 28 -2.04 9.90 -4.13
CA SER A 28 -0.89 9.01 -3.94
C SER A 28 -0.67 8.76 -2.47
N LEU A 29 -0.63 7.49 -2.08
CA LEU A 29 -0.15 7.07 -0.76
C LEU A 29 1.36 6.87 -0.84
N LEU A 30 2.12 7.69 -0.10
CA LEU A 30 3.56 7.51 0.03
C LEU A 30 3.86 6.49 1.13
N ILE A 31 4.64 5.46 0.78
CA ILE A 31 5.07 4.42 1.71
C ILE A 31 6.60 4.45 1.77
N ASP A 32 7.14 4.53 2.98
CA ASP A 32 8.57 4.38 3.21
C ASP A 32 8.98 2.92 2.98
N TYR A 33 10.02 2.70 2.18
CA TYR A 33 10.51 1.35 1.88
C TYR A 33 11.02 0.64 3.14
N GLU A 34 11.72 1.34 4.05
CA GLU A 34 12.20 0.73 5.30
C GLU A 34 11.04 0.26 6.17
N GLU A 35 9.91 0.97 6.16
CA GLU A 35 8.72 0.55 6.88
C GLU A 35 8.14 -0.74 6.30
N LEU A 36 8.08 -0.85 4.97
CA LEU A 36 7.62 -2.06 4.29
C LEU A 36 8.57 -3.24 4.57
N GLU A 37 9.88 -3.01 4.54
CA GLU A 37 10.90 -4.01 4.81
C GLU A 37 10.85 -4.52 6.27
N ARG A 38 10.70 -3.61 7.23
CA ARG A 38 10.52 -3.98 8.65
C ARG A 38 9.22 -4.72 8.89
N TYR A 39 8.18 -4.43 8.11
CA TYR A 39 6.91 -5.12 8.19
C TYR A 39 6.98 -6.56 7.65
N ASP A 40 7.50 -6.72 6.42
CA ASP A 40 7.68 -8.01 5.78
C ASP A 40 8.79 -7.93 4.74
N ARG A 41 9.99 -8.38 5.13
CA ARG A 41 11.17 -8.37 4.27
C ARG A 41 10.96 -9.10 2.94
N GLY A 42 10.20 -10.20 2.95
CA GLY A 42 9.90 -10.95 1.73
C GLY A 42 9.05 -10.16 0.74
N LEU A 43 8.06 -9.41 1.23
CA LEU A 43 7.25 -8.51 0.43
C LEU A 43 8.06 -7.33 -0.12
N ALA A 44 8.98 -6.77 0.69
CA ALA A 44 9.86 -5.70 0.24
C ALA A 44 10.86 -6.16 -0.83
N GLU A 45 11.45 -7.36 -0.66
CA GLU A 45 12.31 -7.97 -1.68
C GLU A 45 11.52 -8.28 -2.96
N GLU A 46 10.27 -8.73 -2.85
CA GLU A 46 9.40 -8.98 -4.00
C GLU A 46 9.06 -7.70 -4.76
N LEU A 47 8.81 -6.58 -4.05
CA LEU A 47 8.59 -5.27 -4.67
C LEU A 47 9.79 -4.83 -5.51
N ILE A 48 11.02 -5.11 -5.08
CA ILE A 48 12.22 -4.81 -5.86
C ILE A 48 12.31 -5.70 -7.11
N ARG A 49 11.94 -6.98 -6.99
CA ARG A 49 12.07 -7.96 -8.09
C ARG A 49 10.98 -7.80 -9.15
N ASN A 50 9.74 -7.59 -8.72
CA ASN A 50 8.54 -7.54 -9.56
C ASN A 50 7.68 -6.30 -9.22
N PRO A 51 8.20 -5.08 -9.45
CA PRO A 51 7.56 -3.85 -9.00
C PRO A 51 6.16 -3.65 -9.58
N ASP A 52 5.98 -3.85 -10.89
CA ASP A 52 4.68 -3.65 -11.55
C ASP A 52 3.59 -4.58 -10.99
N GLU A 53 3.93 -5.86 -10.75
CA GLU A 53 2.99 -6.83 -10.18
C GLU A 53 2.63 -6.45 -8.75
N VAL A 54 3.63 -6.17 -7.91
CA VAL A 54 3.39 -5.86 -6.50
C VAL A 54 2.60 -4.56 -6.36
N ILE A 55 2.96 -3.51 -7.10
CA ILE A 55 2.24 -2.22 -7.09
C ILE A 55 0.80 -2.42 -7.58
N SER A 56 0.58 -3.19 -8.64
CA SER A 56 -0.78 -3.49 -9.11
C SER A 56 -1.63 -4.15 -8.02
N VAL A 57 -1.04 -5.07 -7.24
CA VAL A 57 -1.76 -5.72 -6.12
C VAL A 57 -2.03 -4.73 -4.98
N PHE A 58 -1.12 -3.78 -4.72
CA PHE A 58 -1.37 -2.69 -3.77
C PHE A 58 -2.57 -1.83 -4.19
N GLU A 59 -2.62 -1.40 -5.45
CA GLU A 59 -3.72 -0.60 -6.02
C GLU A 59 -5.05 -1.38 -5.99
N ASP A 60 -5.04 -2.66 -6.37
CA ASP A 60 -6.22 -3.53 -6.33
C ASP A 60 -6.77 -3.69 -4.91
N VAL A 61 -5.89 -3.87 -3.93
CA VAL A 61 -6.29 -3.98 -2.53
C VAL A 61 -6.83 -2.65 -2.03
N LEU A 62 -6.15 -1.54 -2.32
CA LEU A 62 -6.56 -0.21 -1.89
C LEU A 62 -7.94 0.16 -2.45
N SER A 63 -8.18 -0.11 -3.74
CA SER A 63 -9.47 0.13 -4.41
C SER A 63 -10.60 -0.73 -3.85
N GLY A 64 -10.28 -1.93 -3.34
CA GLY A 64 -11.25 -2.82 -2.70
C GLY A 64 -11.50 -2.52 -1.22
N MET A 65 -10.74 -1.63 -0.59
CA MET A 65 -11.03 -1.18 0.76
C MET A 65 -12.24 -0.24 0.70
N ASN A 66 -13.30 -0.55 1.45
CA ASN A 66 -14.38 0.41 1.72
C ASN A 66 -13.80 1.53 2.61
N ILE A 67 -13.31 2.59 1.98
CA ILE A 67 -12.74 3.79 2.60
C ILE A 67 -13.76 4.92 2.47
#